data_AF-A0AA51QX15-F1
#
_entry.id   AF-A0AA51QX15-F1
#
_cell.length_a   1.000
_cell.length_b   1.000
_cell.length_c   1.000
_cell.angle_alpha   90.00
_cell.angle_beta   90.00
_cell.angle_gamma   90.00
#
_symmetry.space_group_name_H-M   'P 1'
#
loop_
_entity.id
_entity.type
_entity.pdbx_description
1 polymer ?
#
loop_
_entity_poly.entity_id
_entity_poly.type
_entity_poly.pdbx_seq_one_letter_code
_entity_poly.pdbx_strand_id
1 'polypeptide(L)'
;MPHVDPARLVELALGNDAAHDDAGALQHVAACGRCREELHLMTRVVMAARGVEEPDLPAPPPARVWQSIAQGLAEEAAEPATPPPDHGDGPPPPIPAARDHTRGRSPARGALALALVLAAGVAVARYRRRRCR
;
A
#
# COMPACT_ATOMS: atom_id res chain seq x y z
N MET A 1 17.52 16.83 11.13
CA MET A 1 17.84 15.69 10.25
C MET A 1 16.56 15.17 9.62
N PRO A 2 16.60 14.70 8.36
CA PRO A 2 15.44 14.04 7.74
C PRO A 2 15.03 12.80 8.55
N HIS A 3 13.76 12.42 8.45
CA HIS A 3 13.27 11.14 9.00
C HIS A 3 13.88 9.96 8.24
N VAL A 4 13.90 8.80 8.88
CA VAL A 4 14.28 7.54 8.22
C VAL A 4 13.32 7.29 7.06
N ASP A 5 13.87 6.84 5.93
CA ASP A 5 13.10 6.48 4.75
C ASP A 5 12.06 5.37 5.08
N PRO A 6 10.80 5.48 4.62
CA PRO A 6 9.78 4.48 4.92
C PRO A 6 10.12 3.07 4.47
N ALA A 7 10.77 2.89 3.30
CA ALA A 7 11.17 1.55 2.86
C ALA A 7 12.20 0.97 3.82
N ARG A 8 13.13 1.81 4.32
CA ARG A 8 14.09 1.38 5.34
C ARG A 8 13.43 0.99 6.67
N LEU A 9 12.37 1.68 7.10
CA LEU A 9 11.60 1.28 8.29
C LEU A 9 10.88 -0.07 8.10
N VAL A 10 10.43 -0.38 6.88
CA VAL A 10 9.83 -1.70 6.55
C VAL A 10 10.88 -2.80 6.65
N GLU A 11 12.07 -2.60 6.11
CA GLU A 11 13.16 -3.59 6.22
C GLU A 11 13.51 -3.89 7.69
N LEU A 12 13.60 -2.85 8.51
CA LEU A 12 13.76 -2.99 9.97
C LEU A 12 12.61 -3.77 10.60
N ALA A 13 11.36 -3.52 10.19
CA ALA A 13 10.19 -4.23 10.72
C ALA A 13 10.16 -5.72 10.31
N LEU A 14 10.68 -6.05 9.12
CA LEU A 14 10.80 -7.42 8.63
C LEU A 14 11.92 -8.19 9.35
N GLY A 15 12.84 -7.49 10.03
CA GLY A 15 14.03 -8.12 10.64
C GLY A 15 15.04 -8.58 9.57
N ASN A 16 15.02 -7.95 8.40
CA ASN A 16 16.04 -8.16 7.39
C ASN A 16 17.31 -7.41 7.84
N ASP A 17 18.11 -8.04 8.71
CA ASP A 17 19.38 -7.51 9.27
C ASP A 17 20.50 -7.30 8.21
N ALA A 18 20.14 -7.14 6.93
CA ALA A 18 21.05 -7.29 5.81
C ALA A 18 21.84 -6.04 5.41
N ALA A 19 21.73 -4.93 6.14
CA ALA A 19 22.65 -3.81 5.91
C ALA A 19 23.37 -3.43 7.20
N HIS A 20 24.70 -3.56 7.15
CA HIS A 20 25.67 -3.15 8.17
C HIS A 20 25.57 -1.66 8.58
N ASP A 21 24.53 -0.92 8.17
CA ASP A 21 24.31 0.51 8.39
C ASP A 21 22.97 0.82 9.13
N ASP A 22 22.36 -0.17 9.80
CA ASP A 22 21.15 0.10 10.59
C ASP A 22 21.38 0.82 11.92
N ALA A 23 22.63 0.90 12.39
CA ALA A 23 22.95 1.55 13.66
C ALA A 23 22.50 3.03 13.69
N GLY A 24 22.71 3.77 12.59
CA GLY A 24 22.28 5.16 12.48
C GLY A 24 20.76 5.31 12.44
N ALA A 25 20.07 4.45 11.71
CA ALA A 25 18.61 4.43 11.64
C ALA A 25 17.97 4.06 12.99
N LEU A 26 18.50 3.04 13.67
CA LEU A 26 18.07 2.62 15.00
C LEU A 26 18.31 3.70 16.05
N GLN A 27 19.47 4.38 16.00
CA GLN A 27 19.74 5.51 16.88
C GLN A 27 18.76 6.67 16.63
N HIS A 28 18.43 6.96 15.35
CA HIS A 28 17.42 7.95 15.02
C HIS A 28 16.03 7.55 15.54
N VAL A 29 15.60 6.31 15.35
CA VAL A 29 14.33 5.78 15.85
C VAL A 29 14.28 5.87 17.39
N ALA A 30 15.39 5.62 18.07
CA ALA A 30 15.52 5.76 19.51
C ALA A 30 15.36 7.22 19.98
N ALA A 31 15.67 8.21 19.15
CA ALA A 31 15.54 9.64 19.47
C ALA A 31 14.26 10.29 18.90
N CYS A 32 13.64 9.74 17.86
CA CYS A 32 12.52 10.35 17.14
C CYS A 32 11.20 9.62 17.40
N GLY A 33 10.25 10.28 18.08
CA GLY A 33 8.94 9.71 18.39
C GLY A 33 8.12 9.31 17.15
N ARG A 34 8.20 10.10 16.06
CA ARG A 34 7.47 9.80 14.81
C ARG A 34 7.99 8.53 14.15
N CYS A 35 9.30 8.41 13.95
CA CYS A 35 9.88 7.22 13.32
C CYS A 35 9.66 5.97 14.18
N ARG A 36 9.64 6.12 15.51
CA ARG A 36 9.29 5.01 16.41
C ARG A 36 7.85 4.56 16.25
N GLU A 37 6.91 5.51 16.18
CA GLU A 37 5.50 5.19 15.97
C GLU A 37 5.27 4.52 14.61
N GLU A 38 5.93 5.01 13.56
CA GLU A 38 5.85 4.44 12.22
C GLU A 38 6.44 3.02 12.16
N LEU A 39 7.61 2.80 12.76
CA LEU A 39 8.17 1.46 12.90
C LEU A 39 7.23 0.52 13.68
N HIS A 40 6.65 0.98 14.79
CA HIS A 40 5.67 0.19 15.54
C HIS A 40 4.46 -0.22 14.71
N LEU A 41 3.94 0.68 13.86
CA LEU A 41 2.83 0.36 12.96
C LEU A 41 3.21 -0.74 11.98
N MET A 42 4.38 -0.63 11.35
CA MET A 42 4.89 -1.64 10.41
C MET A 42 5.14 -2.98 11.10
N THR A 43 5.77 -2.99 12.28
CA THR A 43 5.98 -4.21 13.07
C THR A 43 4.66 -4.90 13.41
N ARG A 44 3.58 -4.16 13.74
CA ARG A 44 2.27 -4.78 13.99
C ARG A 44 1.73 -5.51 12.77
N VAL A 45 1.88 -4.93 11.58
CA VAL A 45 1.45 -5.58 10.33
C VAL A 45 2.28 -6.85 10.07
N VAL A 46 3.60 -6.77 10.23
CA VAL A 46 4.50 -7.93 10.07
C VAL A 46 4.13 -9.04 11.06
N MET A 47 3.90 -8.70 12.33
CA MET A 47 3.51 -9.68 13.35
C MET A 47 2.15 -10.31 13.06
N ALA A 48 1.18 -9.54 12.57
CA ALA A 48 -0.11 -10.08 12.14
C ALA A 48 0.04 -11.04 10.95
N ALA A 49 0.84 -10.67 9.94
CA ALA A 49 1.09 -11.51 8.78
C ALA A 49 1.82 -12.82 9.14
N ARG A 50 2.75 -12.78 10.11
CA ARG A 50 3.44 -13.98 10.62
C ARG A 50 2.55 -14.91 11.44
N GLY A 51 1.44 -14.40 11.97
CA GLY A 51 0.46 -15.17 12.74
C GLY A 51 -0.64 -15.81 11.91
N VAL A 52 -0.59 -15.71 10.58
CA VAL A 52 -1.57 -16.33 9.68
C VAL A 52 -1.43 -17.85 9.76
N GLU A 53 -2.55 -18.54 10.03
CA GLU A 53 -2.63 -19.99 10.05
C GLU A 53 -3.36 -20.54 8.81
N GLU A 54 -3.33 -21.87 8.60
CA GLU A 54 -3.99 -22.53 7.47
C GLU A 54 -5.46 -22.12 7.26
N PRO A 55 -6.29 -21.94 8.32
CA PRO A 55 -7.68 -21.50 8.15
C PRO A 55 -7.83 -20.04 7.67
N ASP A 56 -6.82 -19.21 7.85
CA ASP A 56 -6.79 -17.82 7.40
C ASP A 56 -6.40 -17.71 5.91
N LEU A 57 -5.86 -18.79 5.34
CA LEU A 57 -5.47 -18.84 3.94
C LEU A 57 -6.72 -18.98 3.04
N PRO A 58 -6.73 -18.29 1.89
CA PRO A 58 -7.79 -18.50 0.91
C PRO A 58 -7.75 -19.95 0.41
N ALA A 59 -8.93 -20.52 0.14
CA ALA A 59 -9.02 -21.84 -0.49
C ALA A 59 -8.24 -21.85 -1.81
N PRO A 60 -7.47 -22.92 -2.11
CA PRO A 60 -6.71 -23.00 -3.34
C PRO A 60 -7.66 -22.92 -4.54
N PRO A 61 -7.29 -22.19 -5.60
CA PRO A 61 -8.13 -22.09 -6.78
C PRO A 61 -8.27 -23.47 -7.46
N PRO A 62 -9.39 -23.75 -8.15
CA PRO A 62 -9.59 -25.02 -8.84
C PRO A 62 -8.52 -25.27 -9.92
N ALA A 63 -8.12 -26.53 -10.11
CA ALA A 63 -7.04 -26.92 -11.05
C ALA A 63 -7.19 -26.35 -12.47
N ARG A 64 -8.44 -26.23 -12.96
CA ARG A 64 -8.73 -25.65 -14.28
C ARG A 64 -8.18 -24.22 -14.45
N VAL A 65 -8.15 -23.42 -13.38
CA VAL A 65 -7.63 -22.04 -13.44
C VAL A 65 -6.13 -22.07 -13.77
N TRP A 66 -5.38 -22.94 -13.11
CA TRP A 66 -3.96 -23.11 -13.37
C TRP A 66 -3.68 -23.73 -14.74
N GLN A 67 -4.50 -24.69 -15.17
CA GLN A 67 -4.39 -25.28 -16.51
C GLN A 67 -4.59 -24.22 -17.60
N SER A 68 -5.60 -23.37 -17.48
CA SER A 68 -5.84 -22.29 -18.44
C SER A 68 -4.72 -21.25 -18.45
N ILE A 69 -4.17 -20.88 -17.29
CA ILE A 69 -3.00 -19.97 -17.23
C ILE A 69 -1.79 -20.61 -17.92
N ALA A 70 -1.50 -21.88 -17.63
CA ALA A 70 -0.37 -22.59 -18.25
C ALA A 70 -0.53 -22.72 -19.77
N GLN A 71 -1.75 -22.99 -20.25
CA GLN A 71 -2.06 -23.04 -21.67
C GLN A 71 -1.87 -21.68 -22.35
N GLY A 72 -2.41 -20.60 -21.77
CA GLY A 72 -2.26 -19.25 -22.33
C GLY A 72 -0.80 -18.82 -22.43
N LEU A 73 0.02 -19.12 -21.42
CA LEU A 73 1.46 -18.83 -21.47
C LEU A 73 2.19 -19.68 -22.51
N ALA A 74 1.78 -20.92 -22.73
CA ALA A 74 2.37 -21.79 -23.74
C ALA A 74 1.99 -21.35 -25.17
N GLU A 75 0.76 -20.88 -25.36
CA GLU A 75 0.28 -20.32 -26.62
C GLU A 75 1.01 -19.01 -26.96
N GLU A 76 1.16 -18.09 -26.01
CA GLU A 76 1.94 -16.86 -26.19
C GLU A 76 3.41 -17.14 -26.52
N ALA A 77 4.01 -18.16 -25.89
CA ALA A 77 5.37 -18.57 -26.18
C ALA A 77 5.52 -19.29 -27.54
N ALA A 78 4.46 -19.96 -28.01
CA ALA A 78 4.43 -20.66 -29.29
C ALA A 78 4.04 -19.74 -30.46
N GLU A 79 3.42 -18.59 -30.19
CA GLU A 79 3.11 -17.60 -31.20
C GLU A 79 4.42 -17.02 -31.78
N PRO A 80 4.65 -17.12 -33.09
CA PRO A 80 5.80 -16.48 -33.70
C PRO A 80 5.71 -14.99 -33.40
N ALA A 81 6.82 -14.38 -32.95
CA ALA A 81 6.88 -12.94 -32.75
C ALA A 81 6.52 -12.25 -34.08
N THR A 82 5.26 -11.85 -34.20
CA THR A 82 4.81 -11.02 -35.31
C THR A 82 5.60 -9.72 -35.14
N PRO A 83 6.41 -9.30 -36.14
CA PRO A 83 7.11 -8.05 -36.04
C PRO A 83 6.09 -6.97 -35.65
N PRO A 84 6.44 -6.04 -34.74
CA PRO A 84 5.52 -5.01 -34.32
C PRO A 84 4.91 -4.39 -35.57
N PRO A 85 3.58 -4.19 -35.62
CA PRO A 85 2.96 -3.57 -36.78
C PRO A 85 3.72 -2.29 -37.07
N ASP A 86 4.03 -2.02 -38.33
CA ASP A 86 4.59 -0.73 -38.72
C ASP A 86 3.59 0.33 -38.27
N HIS A 87 3.90 0.99 -37.15
CA HIS A 87 3.17 2.16 -36.68
C HIS A 87 3.60 3.29 -37.61
N GLY A 88 3.29 3.18 -38.90
CA GLY A 88 3.20 4.35 -39.75
C GLY A 88 2.29 5.34 -39.03
N ASP A 89 2.58 6.64 -39.17
CA ASP A 89 1.92 7.81 -38.57
C ASP A 89 0.42 7.94 -38.95
N GLY A 90 -0.33 6.85 -38.93
CA GLY A 90 -1.76 6.80 -39.05
C GLY A 90 -2.40 7.44 -37.83
N PRO A 91 -3.45 8.25 -38.02
CA PRO A 91 -4.14 8.91 -36.92
C PRO A 91 -4.66 7.85 -35.92
N PRO A 92 -4.57 8.13 -34.60
CA PRO A 92 -4.98 7.19 -33.58
C PRO A 92 -6.45 6.78 -33.76
N PRO A 93 -6.79 5.51 -33.45
CA PRO A 93 -8.18 5.07 -33.49
C PRO A 93 -9.03 5.90 -32.52
N PRO A 94 -10.29 6.20 -32.87
CA PRO A 94 -11.16 7.01 -32.01
C PRO A 94 -11.41 6.29 -30.68
N ILE A 95 -11.02 6.93 -29.58
CA ILE A 95 -11.28 6.47 -28.22
C ILE A 95 -12.81 6.45 -28.01
N PRO A 96 -13.43 5.30 -27.70
CA PRO A 96 -14.85 5.27 -27.38
C PRO A 96 -15.10 6.12 -26.13
N ALA A 97 -15.99 7.11 -26.25
CA ALA A 97 -16.35 8.01 -25.17
C ALA A 97 -16.77 7.22 -23.92
N ALA A 98 -16.11 7.52 -22.79
CA ALA A 98 -16.48 6.98 -21.49
C ALA A 98 -17.96 7.30 -21.23
N ARG A 99 -18.76 6.26 -20.99
CA ARG A 99 -20.14 6.44 -20.53
C ARG A 99 -20.09 6.92 -19.08
N ASP A 100 -20.52 8.15 -18.85
CA ASP A 100 -20.65 8.72 -17.52
C ASP A 100 -21.67 7.91 -16.69
N HIS A 101 -21.17 7.11 -15.75
CA HIS A 101 -21.99 6.53 -14.69
C HIS A 101 -22.18 7.55 -13.57
N THR A 102 -23.00 8.57 -13.80
CA THR A 102 -23.49 9.45 -12.72
C THR A 102 -24.50 8.70 -11.86
N ARG A 103 -24.00 7.82 -10.99
CA ARG A 103 -24.80 7.17 -9.96
C ARG A 103 -25.13 8.22 -8.89
N GLY A 104 -26.38 8.68 -8.90
CA GLY A 104 -26.92 9.70 -8.01
C GLY A 104 -26.55 9.48 -6.55
N ARG A 105 -25.87 10.47 -5.96
CA ARG A 105 -25.53 10.51 -4.54
C ARG A 105 -26.54 11.41 -3.83
N SER A 106 -27.45 10.79 -3.10
CA SER A 106 -28.48 11.45 -2.28
C SER A 106 -27.84 12.37 -1.22
N PRO A 107 -28.27 13.65 -1.09
CA PRO A 107 -27.70 14.58 -0.12
C PRO A 107 -28.53 14.58 1.16
N ALA A 108 -28.19 13.73 2.13
CA ALA A 108 -28.71 13.88 3.49
C ALA A 108 -27.80 13.15 4.47
N ARG A 109 -26.89 13.91 5.12
CA ARG A 109 -26.26 13.64 6.44
C ARG A 109 -25.13 14.65 6.79
N GLY A 110 -25.17 15.86 6.24
CA GLY A 110 -24.25 16.93 6.60
C GLY A 110 -24.86 17.87 7.62
N ALA A 111 -24.72 17.57 8.92
CA ALA A 111 -24.96 18.58 9.97
C ALA A 111 -24.31 18.26 11.34
N LEU A 112 -23.99 17.00 11.66
CA LEU A 112 -23.61 16.64 13.03
C LEU A 112 -22.10 16.37 13.26
N ALA A 113 -21.23 16.63 12.28
CA ALA A 113 -19.81 16.25 12.35
C ALA A 113 -18.86 17.39 12.80
N LEU A 114 -19.31 18.64 12.85
CA LEU A 114 -18.41 19.78 13.07
C LEU A 114 -18.00 20.00 14.55
N ALA A 115 -18.81 19.55 15.51
CA ALA A 115 -18.56 19.81 16.94
C ALA A 115 -17.50 18.87 17.56
N LEU A 116 -17.35 17.64 17.06
CA LEU A 116 -16.38 16.66 17.60
C LEU A 116 -14.93 16.94 17.16
N VAL A 117 -14.73 17.57 16.00
CA VAL A 117 -13.39 17.88 15.47
C VAL A 117 -12.67 18.95 16.30
N LEU A 118 -13.39 19.94 16.82
CA LEU A 118 -12.81 21.02 17.63
C LEU A 118 -12.38 20.54 19.03
N ALA A 119 -13.14 19.64 19.66
CA ALA A 119 -12.78 19.08 20.96
C ALA A 119 -11.55 18.15 20.87
N ALA A 120 -11.45 17.34 19.81
CA ALA A 120 -10.29 16.48 19.57
C ALA A 120 -9.02 17.28 19.27
N GLY A 121 -9.11 18.37 18.51
CA GLY A 121 -7.96 19.22 18.17
C GLY A 121 -7.28 19.86 19.38
N VAL A 122 -8.08 20.34 20.36
CA VAL A 122 -7.56 20.98 21.58
C VAL A 122 -6.91 19.95 22.52
N ALA A 123 -7.44 18.74 22.59
CA ALA A 123 -6.86 17.66 23.39
C ALA A 123 -5.52 17.17 22.81
N VAL A 124 -5.44 16.99 21.49
CA VAL A 124 -4.20 16.58 20.80
C VAL A 124 -3.11 17.66 20.91
N ALA A 125 -3.48 18.95 20.79
CA ALA A 125 -2.53 20.05 20.94
C ALA A 125 -1.96 20.13 22.37
N ARG A 126 -2.80 19.90 23.40
CA ARG A 126 -2.34 19.86 24.81
C ARG A 126 -1.49 18.63 25.11
N TYR A 127 -1.81 17.48 24.54
CA TYR A 127 -1.03 16.25 24.70
C TYR A 127 0.36 16.38 24.08
N ARG A 128 0.46 16.97 22.88
CA ARG A 128 1.74 17.22 22.19
C ARG A 128 2.62 18.21 22.94
N ARG A 129 2.06 19.27 23.53
CA ARG A 129 2.83 20.24 24.34
C ARG A 129 3.40 19.65 25.63
N ARG A 130 2.76 18.63 26.22
CA ARG A 130 3.27 17.95 27.43
C ARG A 130 4.38 16.94 27.15
N ARG A 131 4.54 16.48 25.90
CA ARG A 131 5.60 15.54 25.46
C ARG A 131 6.85 16.21 24.88
N CYS A 132 6.86 17.53 24.76
CA CYS A 132 8.03 18.31 24.30
C CYS A 132 8.73 19.08 25.43
N ARG A 133 8.32 18.88 26.68
CA ARG A 133 9.11 19.17 27.89
C ARG A 133 9.67 17.86 28.40
#